data_AF-A0A3M1E9Q8-F1
#
_entry.id   AF-A0A3M1E9Q8-F1
#
_cell.length_a   1.000
_cell.length_b   1.000
_cell.length_c   1.000
_cell.angle_alpha   90.00
_cell.angle_beta   90.00
_cell.angle_gamma   90.00
#
_symmetry.space_group_name_H-M   'P 1'
#
loop_
_entity.id
_entity.type
_entity.pdbx_description
1 polymer ?
#
loop_
_entity_poly.entity_id
_entity_poly.type
_entity_poly.pdbx_seq_one_letter_code
_entity_poly.pdbx_strand_id
1 'polypeptide(L)' 'MTTDVERRYFCHCTGKPIELVPVETEEEGTLDLICQRCGASPSSDPKHTISYQDVVYDD' A
#
# COMPACT_ATOMS: atom_id res chain seq x y z
N MET A 1 25.04 2.85 10.36
CA MET A 1 23.74 3.50 10.57
C MET A 1 23.12 3.70 9.20
N THR A 2 22.60 2.61 8.63
CA THR A 2 21.72 2.67 7.46
C THR A 2 20.31 2.60 8.01
N THR A 3 19.58 3.70 7.97
CA THR A 3 18.16 3.71 8.35
C THR A 3 17.36 3.05 7.24
N ASP A 4 16.71 1.93 7.53
CA ASP A 4 15.76 1.31 6.60
C ASP A 4 14.40 2.00 6.75
N VAL A 5 13.75 2.29 5.62
CA VAL A 5 12.45 2.95 5.59
C VAL A 5 11.46 2.07 4.85
N GLU A 6 10.54 1.46 5.58
CA GLU A 6 9.45 0.66 5.01
C GLU A 6 8.20 1.53 4.87
N ARG A 7 7.72 1.72 3.63
CA ARG A 7 6.45 2.41 3.38
C ARG A 7 5.29 1.42 3.37
N ARG A 8 4.38 1.57 4.33
CA ARG A 8 3.12 0.82 4.40
C ARG A 8 1.97 1.63 3.85
N TYR A 9 1.00 0.96 3.23
CA TYR A 9 -0.17 1.59 2.63
C TYR A 9 -1.44 1.07 3.27
N PHE A 10 -2.43 1.95 3.45
CA PHE A 10 -3.72 1.66 4.08
C PHE A 10 -4.87 2.26 3.30
N CYS A 11 -5.92 1.46 3.04
CA CYS A 11 -7.15 1.88 2.39
C CYS A 11 -8.27 2.10 3.41
N HIS A 12 -9.02 3.18 3.25
CA HIS A 12 -10.15 3.57 4.11
C HIS A 12 -11.52 3.39 3.43
N CYS A 13 -11.59 2.65 2.33
CA CYS A 13 -12.83 2.47 1.54
C CYS A 13 -14.03 1.93 2.33
N THR A 14 -13.79 1.27 3.46
CA THR A 14 -14.84 0.72 4.34
C THR A 14 -15.01 1.49 5.66
N GLY A 15 -14.39 2.66 5.76
CA GLY A 15 -14.38 3.48 6.99
C GLY A 15 -13.40 3.02 8.06
N LYS A 16 -12.70 1.90 7.85
CA LYS A 16 -11.57 1.44 8.68
C LYS A 16 -10.32 1.32 7.82
N PRO A 17 -9.13 1.70 8.34
CA PRO A 17 -7.86 1.45 7.65
C PRO A 17 -7.63 -0.05 7.51
N ILE A 18 -7.36 -0.48 6.28
CA ILE A 18 -6.98 -1.85 5.95
C ILE A 18 -5.64 -1.77 5.23
N GLU A 19 -4.63 -2.49 5.73
CA GLU A 19 -3.32 -2.55 5.09
C GLU A 19 -3.44 -3.18 3.70
N LEU A 20 -2.83 -2.54 2.70
CA LEU A 20 -2.75 -3.09 1.36
C LEU A 20 -1.71 -4.20 1.34
N VAL A 21 -2.02 -5.26 0.60
CA VAL A 21 -1.13 -6.40 0.45
C VAL A 21 -0.50 -6.36 -0.95
N PRO A 22 0.77 -6.77 -1.08
CA PRO A 22 1.40 -6.90 -2.38
C PRO A 22 0.72 -8.04 -3.14
N VAL A 23 0.30 -7.76 -4.36
CA VAL A 23 -0.31 -8.72 -5.28
C VAL A 23 0.55 -8.75 -6.54
N GLU A 24 0.87 -9.95 -7.01
CA GLU A 24 1.50 -10.14 -8.30
C GLU A 24 0.56 -9.65 -9.40
N THR A 25 1.03 -8.70 -10.20
CA THR A 25 0.28 -8.22 -11.36
C THR A 25 0.64 -9.01 -12.61
N GLU A 26 -0.20 -8.88 -13.64
CA GLU A 26 0.04 -9.48 -14.96
C GLU A 26 1.30 -8.89 -15.64
N GLU A 27 1.79 -7.75 -15.15
CA GLU A 27 3.10 -7.21 -15.52
C GLU A 27 4.22 -7.99 -14.82
N GLU A 28 4.97 -8.73 -15.63
CA GLU A 28 6.02 -9.66 -15.23
C GLU A 28 7.02 -8.99 -14.27
N GLY A 29 6.94 -9.33 -12.98
CA GLY A 29 7.85 -8.87 -11.92
C GLY A 29 7.39 -7.66 -11.12
N THR A 30 6.20 -7.11 -11.36
CA THR A 30 5.68 -5.97 -10.61
C THR A 30 4.70 -6.41 -9.53
N LEU A 31 5.05 -6.15 -8.26
CA LEU A 31 4.13 -6.23 -7.13
C LEU A 31 3.41 -4.90 -6.98
N ASP A 32 2.10 -4.91 -7.15
CA ASP A 32 1.26 -3.73 -6.87
C ASP A 32 0.56 -3.93 -5.52
N LEU A 33 0.31 -2.83 -4.82
CA LEU A 33 -0.35 -2.86 -3.53
C LEU A 33 -1.82 -2.64 -3.76
N ILE A 34 -2.64 -3.66 -3.51
CA ILE A 34 -4.07 -3.59 -3.83
C ILE A 34 -4.92 -3.82 -2.59
N CYS A 35 -5.91 -2.95 -2.40
CA CYS A 35 -6.95 -3.13 -1.41
C CYS A 35 -7.85 -4.32 -1.80
N GLN A 36 -7.83 -5.38 -1.00
CA GLN A 36 -8.63 -6.59 -1.20
C GLN A 36 -10.16 -6.38 -1.09
N ARG A 37 -10.62 -5.15 -0.80
CA ARG A 37 -12.06 -4.82 -0.68
C ARG A 37 -12.61 -4.02 -1.85
N CYS A 38 -11.93 -2.95 -2.25
CA CYS A 38 -12.39 -2.07 -3.31
C CYS A 38 -11.53 -2.12 -4.58
N GLY A 39 -10.39 -2.82 -4.54
CA GLY A 39 -9.44 -2.89 -5.64
C GLY A 39 -8.58 -1.64 -5.84
N ALA A 40 -8.68 -0.63 -4.96
CA ALA A 40 -7.85 0.58 -5.06
C ALA A 40 -6.38 0.26 -4.80
N SER A 41 -5.49 0.91 -5.56
CA SER A 41 -4.05 0.86 -5.37
C SER A 41 -3.44 2.27 -5.32
N PRO A 42 -2.22 2.45 -4.78
CA PRO A 42 -1.59 3.78 -4.71
C PRO A 42 -1.48 4.46 -6.08
N SER A 43 -1.32 3.65 -7.13
CA SER A 43 -1.27 4.08 -8.53
C SER A 43 -2.66 4.35 -9.12
N SER A 44 -3.72 3.80 -8.53
CA SER A 44 -5.10 3.84 -9.05
C SER A 44 -6.14 3.96 -7.92
N ASP A 45 -6.24 5.17 -7.36
CA ASP A 45 -7.17 5.52 -6.28
C ASP A 45 -7.89 6.84 -6.56
N PRO A 46 -8.86 6.85 -7.50
CA PRO A 46 -9.59 8.07 -7.89
C PRO A 46 -10.42 8.67 -6.75
N LYS A 47 -10.65 7.90 -5.69
CA LYS A 47 -11.43 8.33 -4.51
C LYS A 47 -10.55 8.81 -3.36
N HIS A 48 -9.23 8.84 -3.53
CA HIS A 48 -8.28 9.25 -2.49
C HIS A 48 -8.53 8.55 -1.14
N THR A 49 -8.80 7.24 -1.20
CA THR A 49 -9.03 6.38 -0.04
C THR A 49 -7.76 5.79 0.54
N ILE A 50 -6.61 5.93 -0.13
CA ILE A 50 -5.33 5.38 0.29
C ILE A 50 -4.49 6.41 1.03
N SER A 51 -3.87 5.95 2.11
CA SER A 51 -2.89 6.68 2.93
C SER A 51 -1.64 5.84 3.07
N TYR A 52 -0.49 6.45 3.31
CA TYR A 52 0.76 5.75 3.58
C TYR A 52 1.34 6.15 4.93
N GLN A 53 2.16 5.26 5.51
CA GLN A 53 2.95 5.51 6.70
C GLN A 53 4.35 4.95 6.47
N ASP A 54 5.37 5.80 6.62
CA ASP A 54 6.77 5.40 6.58
C ASP A 54 7.19 4.95 7.99
N VAL A 55 7.72 3.74 8.09
CA VAL A 55 8.28 3.17 9.32
C VAL A 55 9.78 3.16 9.18
N VAL A 56 10.48 3.84 10.09
CA VAL A 56 11.93 3.92 10.10
C VAL A 56 12.49 2.90 11.08
N TYR A 57 13.36 2.01 10.60
CA TYR A 57 14.13 1.08 11.42
C TYR A 57 15.58 1.58 11.49
N ASP A 58 16.13 1.63 12.71
CA ASP A 58 17.53 1.96 12.97
C ASP A 58 18.27 0.65 13.28
N ASP A 59 19.23 0.29 12.41
CA ASP A 59 20.15 -0.86 12.57
C ASP A 59 21.59 -0.38 12.85
#